data_AF-A0A9P9N3R0-F1
#
_entry.id   AF-A0A9P9N3R0-F1
#
_cell.length_a   1.000
_cell.length_b   1.000
_cell.length_c   1.000
_cell.angle_alpha   90.00
_cell.angle_beta   90.00
_cell.angle_gamma   90.00
#
_symmetry.space_group_name_H-M   'P 1'
#
loop_
_entity.id
_entity.type
_entity.pdbx_description
1 polymer ?
#
loop_
_entity_poly.entity_id
_entity_poly.type
_entity_poly.pdbx_seq_one_letter_code
_entity_poly.pdbx_strand_id
1 'polypeptide(L)'
;MQSPRYLLFILNSMKSIFLRTQMEKHRKHRRVRDYNLHAGLAEVFTPGLHYPTYLAEKAILFSKFRGEQLGRLQKLAIHRFHGEGIFDLRPEATDIPDSVVLMAYFQFFDELFFFGSLGGSKRFILNFDHRLAEKGGPRGKYSKREVLNVQDGIHDRIYELLIFRQRGKNQYYSLRAALGFMLQGMCHTFLKLWQCRTDECSEMWSEYGAGWAWQDMALAIEDAISDSYFVNLDITLGRIEMLVDSLAAYPAFLTDAQLRKWRIDPEGLAKMTGRK
;
A
#
# COMPACT_ATOMS: atom_id res chain seq x y z
N MET A 1 15.61 -44.11 12.76
CA MET A 1 14.82 -43.48 13.84
C MET A 1 15.58 -42.27 14.36
N GLN A 2 15.14 -41.06 14.04
CA GLN A 2 15.78 -39.82 14.52
C GLN A 2 15.35 -39.54 15.96
N SER A 3 16.33 -39.21 16.81
CA SER A 3 16.16 -38.99 18.25
C SER A 3 15.24 -37.78 18.53
N PRO A 4 14.26 -37.87 19.44
CA PRO A 4 13.40 -36.75 19.86
C PRO A 4 14.16 -35.51 20.34
N ARG A 5 15.43 -35.67 20.75
CA ARG A 5 16.30 -34.56 21.17
C ARG A 5 16.78 -33.67 20.02
N TYR A 6 16.82 -34.18 18.79
CA TYR A 6 17.21 -33.41 17.60
C TYR A 6 16.13 -32.41 17.17
N LEU A 7 14.85 -32.79 17.28
CA LEU A 7 13.70 -31.91 17.02
C LEU A 7 13.61 -30.75 18.03
N LEU A 8 13.92 -31.01 19.30
CA LEU A 8 13.93 -29.96 20.33
C LEU A 8 15.07 -28.94 20.14
N PHE A 9 16.22 -29.38 19.61
CA PHE A 9 17.37 -28.52 19.35
C PHE A 9 17.16 -27.61 18.12
N ILE A 10 16.49 -28.13 17.07
CA ILE A 10 16.08 -27.33 15.91
C ILE A 10 15.01 -26.31 16.31
N LEU A 11 14.01 -26.70 17.12
CA LEU A 11 12.97 -25.77 17.58
C LEU A 11 13.51 -24.68 18.53
N ASN A 12 14.48 -24.99 19.38
CA ASN A 12 15.11 -24.00 20.25
C ASN A 12 16.13 -23.11 19.52
N SER A 13 16.83 -23.64 18.50
CA SER A 13 17.67 -22.82 17.62
C SER A 13 16.82 -21.89 16.74
N MET A 14 15.67 -22.36 16.27
CA MET A 14 14.72 -21.51 15.54
C MET A 14 14.08 -20.45 16.45
N LYS A 15 13.71 -20.76 17.71
CA LYS A 15 13.25 -19.74 18.68
C LYS A 15 14.33 -18.71 19.03
N SER A 16 15.60 -19.12 19.11
CA SER A 16 16.74 -18.23 19.36
C SER A 16 17.07 -17.34 18.16
N ILE A 17 16.89 -17.84 16.93
CA ILE A 17 16.99 -17.05 15.69
C ILE A 17 15.78 -16.13 15.52
N PHE A 18 14.59 -16.56 15.94
CA PHE A 18 13.36 -15.74 15.91
C PHE A 18 13.40 -14.57 16.90
N LEU A 19 14.08 -14.74 18.04
CA LEU A 19 14.28 -13.69 19.06
C LEU A 19 15.56 -12.86 18.84
N ARG A 20 16.41 -13.25 17.89
CA ARG A 20 17.47 -12.42 17.33
C ARG A 20 17.06 -11.93 15.93
N THR A 21 15.85 -11.37 15.82
CA THR A 21 15.72 -10.18 14.98
C THR A 21 16.74 -9.21 15.56
N GLN A 22 17.87 -8.99 14.88
CA GLN A 22 18.75 -7.88 15.24
C GLN A 22 17.83 -6.68 15.38
N MET A 23 17.68 -6.14 16.59
CA MET A 23 17.10 -4.83 16.77
C MET A 23 17.97 -3.92 15.92
N GLU A 24 17.50 -3.56 14.72
CA GLU A 24 18.19 -2.65 13.84
C GLU A 24 18.43 -1.40 14.69
N LYS A 25 19.70 -1.11 15.00
CA LYS A 25 20.04 0.09 15.74
C LYS A 25 19.39 1.26 15.01
N HIS A 26 18.64 2.09 15.73
CA HIS A 26 17.99 3.24 15.15
C HIS A 26 19.01 4.09 14.39
N ARG A 27 18.79 4.25 13.10
CA ARG A 27 19.65 5.04 12.21
C ARG A 27 18.99 6.37 11.96
N LYS A 28 19.81 7.42 11.77
CA LYS A 28 19.31 8.74 11.38
C LYS A 28 18.43 8.62 10.13
N HIS A 29 17.19 9.09 10.24
CA HIS A 29 16.26 9.10 9.11
C HIS A 29 16.81 9.92 7.95
N ARG A 30 16.66 9.38 6.74
CA ARG A 30 17.02 10.06 5.50
C ARG A 30 15.82 10.84 4.99
N ARG A 31 16.09 12.04 4.48
CA ARG A 31 15.14 12.79 3.66
C ARG A 31 15.59 12.71 2.21
N VAL A 32 14.61 12.62 1.34
CA VAL A 32 14.79 12.73 -0.11
C VAL A 32 14.54 14.18 -0.50
N ARG A 33 15.37 14.73 -1.38
CA ARG A 33 15.15 16.06 -1.95
C ARG A 33 14.09 16.00 -3.05
N ASP A 34 13.22 16.99 -3.12
CA ASP A 34 12.07 16.98 -4.03
C ASP A 34 12.46 16.84 -5.50
N TYR A 35 13.57 17.47 -5.93
CA TYR A 35 14.02 17.33 -7.31
C TYR A 35 14.35 15.88 -7.71
N ASN A 36 14.76 15.01 -6.76
CA ASN A 36 14.99 13.59 -7.04
C ASN A 36 13.68 12.84 -7.32
N LEU A 37 12.59 13.27 -6.67
CA LEU A 37 11.25 12.70 -6.88
C LEU A 37 10.73 13.05 -8.28
N HIS A 38 11.01 14.26 -8.75
CA HIS A 38 10.64 14.70 -10.12
C HIS A 38 11.48 14.07 -11.23
N ALA A 39 12.69 13.60 -10.91
CA ALA A 39 13.61 13.00 -11.87
C ALA A 39 13.20 11.57 -12.29
N GLY A 40 12.30 10.91 -11.56
CA GLY A 40 11.79 9.58 -11.88
C GLY A 40 12.86 8.49 -11.78
N LEU A 41 13.72 8.56 -10.76
CA LEU A 41 14.75 7.54 -10.53
C LEU A 41 14.11 6.25 -9.96
N ALA A 42 14.64 5.08 -10.33
CA ALA A 42 14.07 3.79 -9.92
C ALA A 42 14.13 3.53 -8.40
N GLU A 43 15.12 4.09 -7.70
CA GLU A 43 15.30 3.91 -6.25
C GLU A 43 15.58 5.26 -5.55
N VAL A 44 14.54 6.09 -5.46
CA VAL A 44 14.66 7.39 -4.78
C VAL A 44 14.72 7.24 -3.25
N PHE A 45 14.10 6.19 -2.71
CA PHE A 45 14.04 5.92 -1.27
C PHE A 45 15.05 4.85 -0.87
N THR A 46 15.68 5.02 0.29
CA THR A 46 16.50 3.96 0.89
C THR A 46 15.63 3.11 1.82
N PRO A 47 15.52 1.79 1.57
CA PRO A 47 14.70 0.91 2.41
C PRO A 47 15.09 0.96 3.88
N GLY A 48 14.08 1.00 4.75
CA GLY A 48 14.27 0.99 6.20
C GLY A 48 14.74 2.31 6.83
N LEU A 49 14.84 3.42 6.09
CA LEU A 49 15.51 4.64 6.57
C LEU A 49 14.65 5.90 6.59
N HIS A 50 13.33 5.81 6.38
CA HIS A 50 12.46 6.98 6.31
C HIS A 50 11.41 7.00 7.42
N TYR A 51 11.10 8.17 7.96
CA TYR A 51 10.00 8.27 8.93
C TYR A 51 8.65 8.09 8.21
N PRO A 52 7.66 7.35 8.77
CA PRO A 52 6.40 7.11 8.08
C PRO A 52 5.65 8.38 7.69
N THR A 53 5.55 9.38 8.59
CA THR A 53 4.90 10.66 8.28
C THR A 53 5.58 11.36 7.11
N TYR A 54 6.90 11.33 7.05
CA TYR A 54 7.66 11.94 5.96
C TYR A 54 7.35 11.27 4.61
N LEU A 55 7.22 9.94 4.59
CA LEU A 55 6.83 9.21 3.37
C LEU A 55 5.40 9.60 2.94
N ALA A 56 4.46 9.62 3.90
CA ALA A 56 3.09 10.03 3.65
C ALA A 56 3.02 11.48 3.14
N GLU A 57 3.74 12.42 3.75
CA GLU A 57 3.83 13.82 3.31
C GLU A 57 4.26 13.92 1.85
N LYS A 58 5.21 13.10 1.38
CA LYS A 58 5.63 13.09 -0.03
C LYS A 58 4.54 12.58 -0.95
N ALA A 59 3.88 11.48 -0.61
CA ALA A 59 2.77 10.95 -1.39
C ALA A 59 1.59 11.95 -1.44
N ILE A 60 1.27 12.59 -0.30
CA ILE A 60 0.23 13.64 -0.19
C ILE A 60 0.58 14.86 -1.05
N LEU A 61 1.84 15.30 -1.05
CA LEU A 61 2.27 16.42 -1.88
C LEU A 61 2.11 16.08 -3.36
N PHE A 62 2.56 14.89 -3.77
CA PHE A 62 2.49 14.46 -5.17
C PHE A 62 1.05 14.22 -5.65
N SER A 63 0.16 13.73 -4.79
CA SER A 63 -1.25 13.54 -5.15
C SER A 63 -1.99 14.86 -5.42
N LYS A 64 -1.45 15.99 -4.96
CA LYS A 64 -2.00 17.34 -5.15
C LYS A 64 -1.50 18.06 -6.38
N PHE A 65 -0.44 17.58 -7.05
CA PHE A 65 0.08 18.27 -8.23
C PHE A 65 -0.92 18.25 -9.38
N ARG A 66 -1.02 19.38 -10.10
CA ARG A 66 -1.88 19.58 -11.27
C ARG A 66 -1.17 20.43 -12.31
N GLY A 67 -1.56 20.28 -13.58
CA GLY A 67 -1.03 21.08 -14.70
C GLY A 67 0.50 21.10 -14.72
N GLU A 68 1.10 22.29 -14.65
CA GLU A 68 2.55 22.45 -14.70
C GLU A 68 3.32 21.93 -13.48
N GLN A 69 2.64 21.71 -12.36
CA GLN A 69 3.26 21.14 -11.16
C GLN A 69 3.53 19.65 -11.29
N LEU A 70 2.88 18.98 -12.25
CA LEU A 70 3.06 17.55 -12.48
C LEU A 70 4.52 17.25 -12.85
N GLY A 71 5.11 16.28 -12.16
CA GLY A 71 6.41 15.74 -12.51
C GLY A 71 6.39 15.04 -13.87
N ARG A 72 7.58 14.76 -14.43
CA ARG A 72 7.71 14.08 -15.73
C ARG A 72 6.94 12.75 -15.78
N LEU A 73 7.10 11.90 -14.76
CA LEU A 73 6.40 10.62 -14.69
C LEU A 73 4.87 10.80 -14.62
N GLN A 74 4.38 11.71 -13.79
CA GLN A 74 2.94 11.99 -13.68
C GLN A 74 2.36 12.51 -15.01
N LYS A 75 3.06 13.42 -15.71
CA LYS A 75 2.64 13.91 -17.03
C LYS A 75 2.52 12.75 -18.04
N LEU A 76 3.50 11.84 -18.05
CA LEU A 76 3.47 10.65 -18.92
C LEU A 76 2.32 9.69 -18.54
N ALA A 77 2.14 9.41 -17.25
CA ALA A 77 1.08 8.56 -16.74
C ALA A 77 -0.31 9.09 -17.12
N ILE A 78 -0.55 10.39 -16.94
CA ILE A 78 -1.81 11.06 -17.28
C ILE A 78 -2.05 11.07 -18.80
N HIS A 79 -1.00 11.30 -19.60
CA HIS A 79 -1.12 11.21 -21.05
C HIS A 79 -1.55 9.80 -21.51
N ARG A 80 -0.95 8.73 -20.94
CA ARG A 80 -1.35 7.35 -21.24
C ARG A 80 -2.77 7.07 -20.77
N PHE A 81 -3.12 7.50 -19.56
CA PHE A 81 -4.44 7.32 -18.98
C PHE A 81 -5.56 7.89 -19.86
N HIS A 82 -5.36 9.05 -20.48
CA HIS A 82 -6.36 9.66 -21.37
C HIS A 82 -6.27 9.19 -22.83
N GLY A 83 -5.13 8.64 -23.26
CA GLY A 83 -4.88 8.26 -24.64
C GLY A 83 -5.11 6.78 -24.96
N GLU A 84 -5.05 5.90 -23.97
CA GLU A 84 -5.09 4.45 -24.17
C GLU A 84 -6.43 3.84 -23.72
N GLY A 85 -7.06 3.05 -24.60
CA GLY A 85 -8.35 2.41 -24.29
C GLY A 85 -8.31 1.38 -23.16
N ILE A 86 -7.12 0.95 -22.72
CA ILE A 86 -6.94 0.03 -21.57
C ILE A 86 -7.43 0.62 -20.24
N PHE A 87 -7.50 1.94 -20.14
CA PHE A 87 -7.98 2.65 -18.94
C PHE A 87 -9.49 2.96 -19.00
N ASP A 88 -10.18 2.55 -20.06
CA ASP A 88 -11.63 2.70 -20.15
C ASP A 88 -12.32 1.55 -19.42
N LEU A 89 -12.83 1.83 -18.21
CA LEU A 89 -13.53 0.83 -17.40
C LEU A 89 -15.00 0.64 -17.80
N ARG A 90 -15.50 1.34 -18.83
CA ARG A 90 -16.91 1.22 -19.23
C ARG A 90 -17.22 -0.22 -19.70
N PRO A 91 -18.40 -0.78 -19.34
CA PRO A 91 -18.73 -2.18 -19.65
C PRO A 91 -18.66 -2.56 -21.13
N GLU A 92 -18.82 -1.59 -22.03
CA GLU A 92 -18.85 -1.79 -23.48
C GLU A 92 -17.45 -1.72 -24.12
N ALA A 93 -16.40 -1.38 -23.35
CA ALA A 93 -15.16 -0.88 -23.90
C ALA A 93 -14.08 -1.95 -24.18
N THR A 94 -14.11 -3.14 -23.59
CA THR A 94 -12.88 -3.98 -23.62
C THR A 94 -13.10 -5.50 -23.65
N ASP A 95 -12.54 -6.14 -24.68
CA ASP A 95 -12.15 -7.57 -24.70
C ASP A 95 -10.78 -7.80 -23.98
N ILE A 96 -10.33 -6.84 -23.18
CA ILE A 96 -9.02 -6.86 -22.53
C ILE A 96 -9.09 -7.67 -21.22
N PRO A 97 -8.16 -8.61 -20.98
CA PRO A 97 -8.13 -9.36 -19.73
C PRO A 97 -7.96 -8.47 -18.50
N ASP A 98 -8.71 -8.74 -17.42
CA ASP A 98 -8.67 -7.98 -16.15
C ASP A 98 -7.24 -7.79 -15.62
N SER A 99 -6.37 -8.82 -15.72
CA SER A 99 -4.98 -8.74 -15.26
C SER A 99 -4.14 -7.70 -16.02
N VAL A 100 -4.43 -7.50 -17.30
CA VAL A 100 -3.74 -6.51 -18.15
C VAL A 100 -4.20 -5.11 -17.76
N VAL A 101 -5.51 -4.92 -17.56
CA VAL A 101 -6.08 -3.66 -17.05
C VAL A 101 -5.50 -3.32 -15.68
N LEU A 102 -5.52 -4.26 -14.74
CA LEU A 102 -5.00 -4.05 -13.39
C LEU A 102 -3.50 -3.74 -13.38
N MET A 103 -2.70 -4.37 -14.25
CA MET A 103 -1.27 -4.07 -14.37
C MET A 103 -1.04 -2.64 -14.92
N ALA A 104 -1.83 -2.21 -15.91
CA ALA A 104 -1.74 -0.85 -16.43
C ALA A 104 -2.09 0.18 -15.35
N TYR A 105 -3.14 -0.06 -14.57
CA TYR A 105 -3.50 0.78 -13.43
C TYR A 105 -2.46 0.76 -12.31
N PHE A 106 -1.81 -0.38 -12.06
CA PHE A 106 -0.71 -0.47 -11.10
C PHE A 106 0.43 0.48 -11.48
N GLN A 107 0.89 0.43 -12.73
CA GLN A 107 1.93 1.33 -13.22
C GLN A 107 1.48 2.80 -13.18
N PHE A 108 0.23 3.06 -13.59
CA PHE A 108 -0.35 4.40 -13.54
C PHE A 108 -0.34 4.96 -12.11
N PHE A 109 -0.85 4.22 -11.12
CA PHE A 109 -0.87 4.68 -9.73
C PHE A 109 0.53 4.79 -9.12
N ASP A 110 1.45 3.88 -9.48
CA ASP A 110 2.83 3.93 -9.01
C ASP A 110 3.54 5.20 -9.49
N GLU A 111 3.43 5.54 -10.77
CA GLU A 111 3.97 6.78 -11.32
C GLU A 111 3.27 8.03 -10.77
N LEU A 112 1.95 7.94 -10.53
CA LEU A 112 1.16 9.09 -10.11
C LEU A 112 1.37 9.46 -8.64
N PHE A 113 1.46 8.47 -7.75
CA PHE A 113 1.44 8.67 -6.30
C PHE A 113 2.69 8.15 -5.57
N PHE A 114 3.38 7.17 -6.15
CA PHE A 114 4.48 6.46 -5.49
C PHE A 114 5.81 6.56 -6.25
N PHE A 115 5.95 7.58 -7.11
CA PHE A 115 7.21 7.97 -7.74
C PHE A 115 7.81 6.91 -8.68
N GLY A 116 7.04 5.91 -9.11
CA GLY A 116 7.56 4.74 -9.83
C GLY A 116 8.38 3.79 -8.94
N SER A 117 8.31 3.96 -7.62
CA SER A 117 9.17 3.24 -6.67
C SER A 117 8.69 1.83 -6.37
N LEU A 118 7.42 1.50 -6.61
CA LEU A 118 6.88 0.17 -6.35
C LEU A 118 7.16 -0.78 -7.52
N GLY A 119 6.88 -0.37 -8.75
CA GLY A 119 7.11 -1.16 -9.97
C GLY A 119 8.59 -1.32 -10.31
N GLY A 120 9.44 -0.36 -9.93
CA GLY A 120 10.89 -0.49 -10.05
C GLY A 120 11.54 -1.38 -8.97
N SER A 121 10.83 -1.68 -7.88
CA SER A 121 11.39 -2.39 -6.73
C SER A 121 11.29 -3.91 -6.89
N LYS A 122 12.43 -4.60 -6.77
CA LYS A 122 12.47 -6.08 -6.67
C LYS A 122 11.85 -6.63 -5.39
N ARG A 123 11.45 -5.74 -4.47
CA ARG A 123 10.89 -6.07 -3.15
C ARG A 123 9.36 -5.99 -3.13
N PHE A 124 8.71 -5.69 -4.25
CA PHE A 124 7.27 -5.74 -4.37
C PHE A 124 6.85 -6.65 -5.54
N ILE A 125 5.92 -7.57 -5.26
CA ILE A 125 5.36 -8.48 -6.25
C ILE A 125 3.84 -8.28 -6.27
N LEU A 126 3.30 -8.01 -7.45
CA LEU A 126 1.85 -7.96 -7.69
C LEU A 126 1.43 -9.19 -8.48
N ASN A 127 0.51 -9.98 -7.90
CA ASN A 127 -0.03 -11.18 -8.50
C ASN A 127 -1.56 -11.07 -8.61
N PHE A 128 -2.11 -11.72 -9.64
CA PHE A 128 -3.55 -11.78 -9.87
C PHE A 128 -3.99 -13.24 -9.89
N ASP A 129 -4.98 -13.58 -9.06
CA ASP A 129 -5.63 -14.88 -9.13
C ASP A 129 -6.88 -14.78 -10.00
N HIS A 130 -6.91 -15.59 -11.06
CA HIS A 130 -8.05 -15.68 -11.96
C HIS A 130 -9.24 -16.44 -11.35
N ARG A 131 -9.03 -17.16 -10.23
CA ARG A 131 -10.09 -17.84 -9.50
C ARG A 131 -11.03 -16.82 -8.89
N LEU A 132 -12.33 -17.05 -9.10
CA LEU A 132 -13.37 -16.21 -8.52
C LEU A 132 -13.33 -16.35 -6.99
N ALA A 133 -13.24 -15.23 -6.29
CA ALA A 133 -13.35 -15.20 -4.84
C ALA A 133 -14.72 -15.73 -4.41
N GLU A 134 -14.75 -16.46 -3.29
CA GLU A 134 -16.00 -16.88 -2.67
C GLU A 134 -16.85 -15.66 -2.31
N LYS A 135 -18.18 -15.81 -2.33
CA LYS A 135 -19.08 -14.70 -2.02
C LYS A 135 -18.85 -14.25 -0.57
N GLY A 136 -18.43 -12.99 -0.39
CA GLY A 136 -18.06 -12.45 0.93
C GLY A 136 -16.65 -12.87 1.39
N GLY A 137 -15.89 -13.54 0.53
CA GLY A 137 -14.48 -13.84 0.76
C GLY A 137 -13.59 -12.61 0.65
N PRO A 138 -12.29 -12.74 0.98
CA PRO A 138 -11.35 -11.64 0.94
C PRO A 138 -11.19 -11.09 -0.49
N ARG A 139 -10.89 -9.79 -0.60
CA ARG A 139 -10.63 -9.13 -1.90
C ARG A 139 -9.27 -9.50 -2.50
N GLY A 140 -8.36 -9.94 -1.63
CA GLY A 140 -7.01 -10.33 -1.96
C GLY A 140 -6.25 -10.69 -0.69
N LYS A 141 -4.95 -10.88 -0.82
CA LYS A 141 -4.04 -11.17 0.28
C LYS A 141 -2.81 -10.30 0.18
N TYR A 142 -2.48 -9.63 1.28
CA TYR A 142 -1.20 -8.96 1.46
C TYR A 142 -0.30 -9.86 2.29
N SER A 143 0.92 -10.13 1.82
CA SER A 143 1.89 -10.97 2.52
C SER A 143 3.29 -10.39 2.49
N LYS A 144 4.10 -10.82 3.47
CA LYS A 144 5.53 -10.52 3.54
C LYS A 144 6.31 -11.84 3.54
N ARG A 145 7.44 -11.87 2.84
CA ARG A 145 8.42 -12.95 2.87
C ARG A 145 9.77 -12.39 3.23
N GLU A 146 10.39 -12.96 4.25
CA GLU A 146 11.78 -12.65 4.59
C GLU A 146 12.71 -13.40 3.62
N VAL A 147 13.70 -12.70 3.09
CA VAL A 147 14.66 -13.25 2.13
C VAL A 147 16.06 -12.93 2.62
N LEU A 148 16.88 -13.94 2.80
CA LEU A 148 18.31 -13.73 3.05
C LEU A 148 18.99 -13.46 1.71
N ASN A 149 19.52 -12.26 1.53
CA ASN A 149 20.46 -12.01 0.45
C ASN A 149 21.77 -12.71 0.81
N VAL A 150 22.01 -13.87 0.18
CA VAL A 150 23.14 -14.76 0.47
C VAL A 150 24.49 -14.08 0.18
N GLN A 151 24.54 -13.13 -0.76
CA GLN A 151 25.78 -12.44 -1.12
C GLN A 151 26.19 -11.42 -0.04
N ASP A 152 25.22 -10.70 0.51
CA ASP A 152 25.48 -9.60 1.45
C ASP A 152 25.26 -10.00 2.92
N GLY A 153 24.69 -11.19 3.17
CA GLY A 153 24.26 -11.62 4.50
C GLY A 153 23.12 -10.77 5.09
N ILE A 154 22.46 -9.94 4.27
CA ILE A 154 21.43 -9.00 4.69
C ILE A 154 20.06 -9.68 4.59
N HIS A 155 19.27 -9.61 5.66
CA HIS A 155 17.87 -10.00 5.63
C HIS A 155 17.05 -8.87 4.98
N ASP A 156 16.40 -9.19 3.87
CA ASP A 156 15.48 -8.32 3.17
C ASP A 156 14.05 -8.83 3.28
N ARG A 157 13.09 -8.01 2.84
CA ARG A 157 11.67 -8.35 2.81
C ARG A 157 11.12 -8.12 1.42
N ILE A 158 10.44 -9.13 0.91
CA ILE A 158 9.60 -9.02 -0.27
C ILE A 158 8.16 -8.94 0.19
N TYR A 159 7.45 -7.92 -0.28
CA TYR A 159 6.04 -7.74 -0.07
C TYR A 159 5.30 -8.24 -1.31
N GLU A 160 4.23 -8.98 -1.10
CA GLU A 160 3.43 -9.56 -2.16
C GLU A 160 1.98 -9.15 -1.96
N LEU A 161 1.38 -8.61 -3.02
CA LEU A 161 -0.05 -8.32 -3.10
C LEU A 161 -0.67 -9.27 -4.12
N LEU A 162 -1.53 -10.15 -3.63
CA LEU A 162 -2.35 -11.04 -4.45
C LEU A 162 -3.77 -10.48 -4.52
N ILE A 163 -4.27 -10.22 -5.72
CA ILE A 163 -5.64 -9.74 -5.93
C ILE A 163 -6.50 -10.89 -6.46
N PHE A 164 -7.61 -11.17 -5.78
CA PHE A 164 -8.55 -12.20 -6.21
C PHE A 164 -9.61 -11.60 -7.13
N ARG A 165 -10.01 -12.34 -8.17
CA ARG A 165 -11.11 -11.92 -9.04
C ARG A 165 -12.41 -11.80 -8.24
N GLN A 166 -12.95 -10.59 -8.18
CA GLN A 166 -14.17 -10.32 -7.42
C GLN A 166 -15.44 -10.60 -8.23
N ARG A 167 -16.49 -11.06 -7.55
CA ARG A 167 -17.83 -11.21 -8.12
C ARG A 167 -18.58 -9.88 -8.02
N GLY A 168 -18.54 -9.07 -9.07
CA GLY A 168 -19.28 -7.81 -9.20
C GLY A 168 -20.61 -7.99 -9.94
N LYS A 169 -21.45 -6.93 -9.92
CA LYS A 169 -22.67 -6.86 -10.75
C LYS A 169 -22.34 -6.91 -12.25
N ASN A 170 -21.20 -6.33 -12.62
CA ASN A 170 -20.59 -6.35 -13.94
C ASN A 170 -19.06 -6.21 -13.80
N GLN A 171 -18.34 -6.26 -14.91
CA GLN A 171 -16.88 -6.13 -14.94
C GLN A 171 -16.40 -4.81 -14.33
N TYR A 172 -17.07 -3.69 -14.62
CA TYR A 172 -16.75 -2.37 -14.05
C TYR A 172 -16.69 -2.39 -12.53
N TYR A 173 -17.73 -2.90 -11.85
CA TYR A 173 -17.75 -2.97 -10.38
C TYR A 173 -16.68 -3.93 -9.83
N SER A 174 -16.41 -5.05 -10.52
CA SER A 174 -15.35 -5.97 -10.14
C SER A 174 -13.97 -5.32 -10.22
N LEU A 175 -13.66 -4.66 -11.35
CA LEU A 175 -12.39 -3.97 -11.56
C LEU A 175 -12.23 -2.82 -10.59
N ARG A 176 -13.25 -1.98 -10.41
CA ARG A 176 -13.23 -0.88 -9.44
C ARG A 176 -12.90 -1.36 -8.02
N ALA A 177 -13.52 -2.46 -7.57
CA ALA A 177 -13.22 -3.04 -6.26
C ALA A 177 -11.79 -3.58 -6.16
N ALA A 178 -11.30 -4.23 -7.24
CA ALA A 178 -9.93 -4.71 -7.33
C ALA A 178 -8.91 -3.56 -7.33
N LEU A 179 -9.19 -2.46 -8.04
CA LEU A 179 -8.36 -1.26 -8.07
C LEU A 179 -8.28 -0.58 -6.69
N GLY A 180 -9.40 -0.50 -5.97
CA GLY A 180 -9.41 0.02 -4.60
C GLY A 180 -8.53 -0.81 -3.66
N PHE A 181 -8.65 -2.14 -3.71
CA PHE A 181 -7.79 -3.04 -2.95
C PHE A 181 -6.31 -2.97 -3.38
N MET A 182 -6.05 -2.82 -4.68
CA MET A 182 -4.70 -2.63 -5.21
C MET A 182 -4.05 -1.39 -4.63
N LEU A 183 -4.74 -0.25 -4.70
CA LEU A 183 -4.23 1.03 -4.24
C LEU A 183 -4.05 1.07 -2.71
N GLN A 184 -4.95 0.42 -1.97
CA GLN A 184 -4.81 0.14 -0.53
C GLN A 184 -3.53 -0.66 -0.24
N GLY A 185 -3.29 -1.75 -0.97
CA GLY A 185 -2.08 -2.57 -0.86
C GLY A 185 -0.81 -1.80 -1.21
N MET A 186 -0.83 -0.98 -2.26
CA MET A 186 0.28 -0.12 -2.67
C MET A 186 0.64 0.88 -1.56
N CYS A 187 -0.35 1.49 -0.90
CA CYS A 187 -0.13 2.36 0.26
C CYS A 187 0.62 1.63 1.39
N HIS A 188 0.22 0.39 1.72
CA HIS A 188 0.93 -0.40 2.71
C HIS A 188 2.34 -0.76 2.28
N THR A 189 2.51 -1.24 1.03
CA THR A 189 3.82 -1.60 0.48
C THR A 189 4.76 -0.41 0.54
N PHE A 190 4.33 0.76 0.08
CA PHE A 190 5.15 1.97 0.04
C PHE A 190 5.69 2.33 1.42
N LEU A 191 4.81 2.36 2.44
CA LEU A 191 5.24 2.61 3.81
C LEU A 191 6.15 1.48 4.31
N LYS A 192 5.77 0.21 4.17
CA LYS A 192 6.53 -0.93 4.72
C LYS A 192 7.91 -1.13 4.07
N LEU A 193 8.07 -0.80 2.79
CA LEU A 193 9.36 -0.87 2.09
C LEU A 193 10.34 0.19 2.62
N TRP A 194 9.88 1.43 2.72
CA TRP A 194 10.76 2.57 2.90
C TRP A 194 10.83 3.06 4.34
N GLN A 195 9.84 2.75 5.18
CA GLN A 195 9.79 3.24 6.56
C GLN A 195 10.88 2.64 7.46
N CYS A 196 11.30 3.41 8.45
CA CYS A 196 12.13 2.93 9.54
C CYS A 196 11.40 1.84 10.33
N ARG A 197 12.12 0.77 10.64
CA ARG A 197 11.58 -0.44 11.24
C ARG A 197 11.77 -0.52 12.74
N THR A 198 12.42 0.48 13.34
CA THR A 198 12.57 0.56 14.78
C THR A 198 11.23 0.87 15.44
N ASP A 199 10.96 0.26 16.58
CA ASP A 199 9.69 0.40 17.30
C ASP A 199 9.35 1.86 17.62
N GLU A 200 10.37 2.68 17.91
CA GLU A 200 10.26 4.12 18.16
C GLU A 200 9.70 4.93 16.99
N CYS A 201 9.70 4.35 15.78
CA CYS A 201 9.28 5.03 14.55
C CYS A 201 8.02 4.42 13.93
N SER A 202 7.43 3.39 14.56
CA SER A 202 6.25 2.74 14.01
C SER A 202 5.00 3.56 14.27
N GLU A 203 4.57 4.33 13.28
CA GLU A 203 3.25 5.00 13.28
C GLU A 203 2.13 4.13 12.71
N MET A 204 2.45 2.88 12.37
CA MET A 204 1.50 1.87 11.92
C MET A 204 0.91 1.17 13.12
N TRP A 205 -0.43 1.16 13.24
CA TRP A 205 -1.09 0.49 14.37
C TRP A 205 -1.04 -1.03 14.34
N SER A 206 -0.40 -1.67 13.33
CA SER A 206 -0.04 -3.09 13.33
C SER A 206 0.80 -3.46 12.09
N GLU A 207 1.05 -4.76 11.89
CA GLU A 207 1.61 -5.29 10.63
C GLU A 207 0.74 -4.96 9.40
N TYR A 208 -0.58 -4.80 9.59
CA TYR A 208 -1.59 -4.53 8.56
C TYR A 208 -2.30 -3.18 8.76
N GLY A 209 -1.86 -2.38 9.73
CA GLY A 209 -2.67 -1.31 10.31
C GLY A 209 -2.78 -0.07 9.44
N ALA A 210 -3.93 0.59 9.54
CA ALA A 210 -4.25 1.88 8.96
C ALA A 210 -3.81 3.01 9.89
N GLY A 211 -2.51 3.08 10.18
CA GLY A 211 -1.93 4.08 11.07
C GLY A 211 -2.06 5.52 10.55
N TRP A 212 -1.53 6.48 11.31
CA TRP A 212 -1.68 7.92 11.04
C TRP A 212 -1.20 8.31 9.64
N ALA A 213 0.05 7.95 9.32
CA ALA A 213 0.66 8.19 8.03
C ALA A 213 -0.12 7.53 6.88
N TRP A 214 -0.67 6.33 7.12
CA TRP A 214 -1.47 5.63 6.12
C TRP A 214 -2.80 6.34 5.87
N GLN A 215 -3.53 6.75 6.91
CA GLN A 215 -4.82 7.45 6.78
C GLN A 215 -4.68 8.80 6.07
N ASP A 216 -3.66 9.56 6.43
CA ASP A 216 -3.36 10.85 5.79
C ASP A 216 -3.05 10.69 4.30
N MET A 217 -2.21 9.70 3.96
CA MET A 217 -1.84 9.40 2.58
C MET A 217 -3.03 8.86 1.77
N ALA A 218 -3.78 7.91 2.32
CA ALA A 218 -4.91 7.28 1.65
C ALA A 218 -6.02 8.30 1.35
N LEU A 219 -6.33 9.21 2.28
CA LEU A 219 -7.30 10.29 2.03
C LEU A 219 -6.85 11.19 0.88
N ALA A 220 -5.58 11.61 0.86
CA ALA A 220 -5.07 12.48 -0.19
C ALA A 220 -5.04 11.82 -1.56
N ILE A 221 -4.89 10.48 -1.61
CA ILE A 221 -4.97 9.69 -2.84
C ILE A 221 -6.44 9.53 -3.27
N GLU A 222 -7.37 9.24 -2.35
CA GLU A 222 -8.81 9.20 -2.63
C GLU A 222 -9.32 10.55 -3.19
N ASP A 223 -8.91 11.66 -2.59
CA ASP A 223 -9.24 13.01 -3.07
C ASP A 223 -8.68 13.26 -4.48
N ALA A 224 -7.47 12.76 -4.78
CA ALA A 224 -6.86 12.95 -6.09
C ALA A 224 -7.51 12.09 -7.19
N ILE A 225 -7.82 10.82 -6.90
CA ILE A 225 -8.43 9.93 -7.89
C ILE A 225 -9.88 10.31 -8.18
N SER A 226 -10.63 10.79 -7.19
CA SER A 226 -12.04 11.19 -7.36
C SER A 226 -12.25 12.58 -7.97
N ASP A 227 -11.19 13.38 -8.10
CA ASP A 227 -11.22 14.71 -8.71
C ASP A 227 -11.65 14.62 -10.19
N SER A 228 -12.80 15.24 -10.51
CA SER A 228 -13.40 15.20 -11.84
C SER A 228 -12.58 15.93 -12.92
N TYR A 229 -11.64 16.78 -12.51
CA TYR A 229 -10.74 17.49 -13.41
C TYR A 229 -9.35 16.85 -13.50
N PHE A 230 -9.15 15.69 -12.86
CA PHE A 230 -7.87 14.99 -12.85
C PHE A 230 -7.99 13.55 -13.32
N VAL A 231 -8.29 12.60 -12.43
CA VAL A 231 -8.39 11.18 -12.80
C VAL A 231 -9.84 10.74 -12.99
N ASN A 232 -10.78 11.37 -12.26
CA ASN A 232 -12.22 11.08 -12.31
C ASN A 232 -12.57 9.58 -12.14
N LEU A 233 -11.92 8.93 -11.19
CA LEU A 233 -12.20 7.55 -10.78
C LEU A 233 -12.79 7.54 -9.39
N ASP A 234 -14.04 7.12 -9.29
CA ASP A 234 -14.69 6.86 -8.02
C ASP A 234 -14.16 5.52 -7.46
N ILE A 235 -13.03 5.55 -6.77
CA ILE A 235 -12.40 4.40 -6.13
C ILE A 235 -12.23 4.72 -4.65
N THR A 236 -12.60 3.78 -3.78
CA THR A 236 -12.38 3.90 -2.34
C THR A 236 -11.31 2.90 -1.89
N LEU A 237 -10.45 3.33 -0.97
CA LEU A 237 -9.39 2.52 -0.36
C LEU A 237 -9.88 1.77 0.89
N GLY A 238 -11.19 1.87 1.22
CA GLY A 238 -11.78 1.22 2.40
C GLY A 238 -11.22 1.74 3.72
N ARG A 239 -10.88 3.04 3.78
CA ARG A 239 -10.17 3.64 4.92
C ARG A 239 -10.88 3.48 6.25
N ILE A 240 -12.22 3.54 6.25
CA ILE A 240 -13.04 3.44 7.46
C ILE A 240 -13.08 2.00 7.94
N GLU A 241 -13.34 1.04 7.06
CA GLU A 241 -13.35 -0.38 7.38
C GLU A 241 -11.99 -0.82 7.94
N MET A 242 -10.92 -0.39 7.28
CA MET A 242 -9.56 -0.62 7.76
C MET A 242 -9.25 0.02 9.12
N LEU A 243 -9.78 1.22 9.37
CA LEU A 243 -9.63 1.90 10.66
C LEU A 243 -10.35 1.11 11.76
N VAL A 244 -11.58 0.65 11.50
CA VAL A 244 -12.36 -0.16 12.43
C VAL A 244 -11.62 -1.45 12.78
N ASP A 245 -11.14 -2.19 11.77
CA ASP A 245 -10.36 -3.42 11.98
C ASP A 245 -9.07 -3.15 12.78
N SER A 246 -8.39 -2.05 12.47
CA SER A 246 -7.17 -1.64 13.18
C SER A 246 -7.44 -1.31 14.65
N LEU A 247 -8.52 -0.57 14.94
CA LEU A 247 -8.91 -0.19 16.30
C LEU A 247 -9.45 -1.36 17.13
N ALA A 248 -10.04 -2.37 16.46
CA ALA A 248 -10.47 -3.59 17.10
C ALA A 248 -9.28 -4.45 17.54
N ALA A 249 -8.25 -4.55 16.70
CA ALA A 249 -7.02 -5.28 17.01
C ALA A 249 -6.10 -4.51 17.98
N TYR A 250 -6.02 -3.19 17.84
CA TYR A 250 -5.14 -2.31 18.61
C TYR A 250 -5.88 -1.05 19.03
N PRO A 251 -6.52 -1.07 20.22
CA PRO A 251 -7.22 0.08 20.72
C PRO A 251 -6.32 1.32 20.83
N ALA A 252 -6.57 2.32 19.99
CA ALA A 252 -5.97 3.63 20.08
C ALA A 252 -7.02 4.68 20.47
N PHE A 253 -6.55 5.76 21.09
CA PHE A 253 -7.34 6.97 21.34
C PHE A 253 -7.18 7.91 20.15
N LEU A 254 -8.30 8.28 19.52
CA LEU A 254 -8.35 9.22 18.40
C LEU A 254 -9.11 10.46 18.85
N THR A 255 -8.53 11.62 18.59
CA THR A 255 -9.20 12.90 18.87
C THR A 255 -10.23 13.20 17.80
N ASP A 256 -11.32 13.90 18.15
CA ASP A 256 -12.31 14.35 17.16
C ASP A 256 -11.68 15.23 16.07
N ALA A 257 -10.70 16.04 16.42
CA ALA A 257 -9.98 16.90 15.47
C ALA A 257 -9.33 16.07 14.36
N GLN A 258 -8.80 14.89 14.71
CA GLN A 258 -8.18 13.98 13.77
C GLN A 258 -9.17 13.19 12.95
N LEU A 259 -10.26 12.72 13.56
CA LEU A 259 -11.34 12.08 12.81
C LEU A 259 -11.94 13.04 11.77
N ARG A 260 -12.15 14.31 12.16
CA ARG A 260 -12.55 15.39 11.25
C ARG A 260 -11.52 15.63 10.15
N LYS A 261 -10.22 15.64 10.45
CA LYS A 261 -9.15 15.72 9.44
C LYS A 261 -9.28 14.61 8.39
N TRP A 262 -9.67 13.41 8.82
CA TRP A 262 -9.85 12.25 7.94
C TRP A 262 -11.22 12.14 7.27
N ARG A 263 -12.09 13.13 7.52
CA ARG A 263 -13.50 13.15 7.10
C ARG A 263 -14.27 11.91 7.60
N ILE A 264 -13.95 11.47 8.81
CA ILE A 264 -14.60 10.35 9.49
C ILE A 264 -15.50 10.93 10.58
N ASP A 265 -16.77 10.55 10.54
CA ASP A 265 -17.73 10.90 11.59
C ASP A 265 -17.41 10.12 12.89
N PRO A 266 -17.11 10.79 14.01
CA PRO A 266 -16.84 10.13 15.29
C PRO A 266 -17.98 9.20 15.74
N GLU A 267 -19.24 9.61 15.55
CA GLU A 267 -20.38 8.80 15.98
C GLU A 267 -20.53 7.54 15.13
N GLY A 268 -20.40 7.67 13.81
CA GLY A 268 -20.37 6.54 12.88
C GLY A 268 -19.26 5.54 13.21
N LEU A 269 -18.05 6.03 13.47
CA LEU A 269 -16.92 5.18 13.86
C LEU A 269 -17.15 4.48 15.21
N ALA A 270 -17.71 5.18 16.20
CA ALA A 270 -18.05 4.61 17.51
C ALA A 270 -19.06 3.47 17.36
N LYS A 271 -20.11 3.66 16.55
CA LYS A 271 -21.11 2.63 16.24
C LYS A 271 -20.49 1.40 15.58
N MET A 272 -19.59 1.59 14.60
CA MET A 272 -18.93 0.49 13.90
C MET A 272 -17.92 -0.28 14.78
N THR A 273 -17.27 0.41 15.72
CA THR A 273 -16.29 -0.21 16.65
C THR A 273 -16.94 -0.79 17.91
N GLY A 274 -18.24 -0.58 18.12
CA GLY A 274 -18.95 -1.01 19.34
C GLY A 274 -18.53 -0.25 20.61
N ARG A 275 -17.85 0.89 20.47
CA ARG A 275 -17.48 1.76 21.59
C ARG A 275 -18.63 2.73 21.87
N LYS A 276 -19.11 2.76 23.11
CA LYS A 276 -20.09 3.76 23.59
C LYS A 276 -19.37 4.99 24.10
#